data_AF-A0A521SNF5-F1
#
_entry.id   AF-A0A521SNF5-F1
#
_cell.length_a   1.000
_cell.length_b   1.000
_cell.length_c   1.000
_cell.angle_alpha   90.00
_cell.angle_beta   90.00
_cell.angle_gamma   90.00
#
_symmetry.space_group_name_H-M   'P 1'
#
loop_
_entity.id
_entity.type
_entity.pdbx_description
1 polymer ?
#
loop_
_entity_poly.entity_id
_entity_poly.type
_entity_poly.pdbx_seq_one_letter_code
_entity_poly.pdbx_strand_id
1 'polypeptide(L)'
;MSVKVWWPLFPLLFLIVLVCLITALVRAKRRGQTTRNEWIVLSLAFFFYLMTWVVGEMGMRWLHMPVSNVAEFFILFNVVYFAKKGWKDIAWLNGGALMSIAADFALHYILK
;
A
#
# COMPACT_ATOMS: atom_id res chain seq x y z
N MET A 1 25.91 -13.10 -3.17
CA MET A 1 25.37 -13.00 -1.79
C MET A 1 24.16 -13.91 -1.68
N SER A 2 24.02 -14.68 -0.60
CA SER A 2 22.96 -15.69 -0.47
C SER A 2 21.57 -15.04 -0.43
N VAL A 3 20.65 -15.48 -1.31
CA VAL A 3 19.24 -15.07 -1.41
C VAL A 3 18.52 -15.09 -0.04
N LYS A 4 18.99 -15.94 0.89
CA LYS A 4 18.47 -16.04 2.26
C LYS A 4 18.64 -14.77 3.10
N VAL A 5 19.63 -13.92 2.80
CA VAL A 5 19.90 -12.69 3.56
C VAL A 5 18.86 -11.61 3.28
N TRP A 6 18.29 -11.59 2.07
CA TRP A 6 17.34 -10.57 1.63
C TRP A 6 15.88 -10.96 1.89
N TRP A 7 15.61 -12.21 2.24
CA TRP A 7 14.26 -12.73 2.49
C TRP A 7 13.47 -11.98 3.59
N PRO A 8 14.10 -11.51 4.70
CA PRO A 8 13.40 -10.71 5.72
C PRO A 8 12.91 -9.35 5.23
N LEU A 9 13.36 -8.85 4.08
CA LEU A 9 12.92 -7.55 3.56
C LEU A 9 11.51 -7.59 3.01
N PHE A 10 11.04 -8.73 2.47
CA PHE A 10 9.66 -8.88 1.98
C PHE A 10 8.61 -8.59 3.07
N PRO A 11 8.62 -9.28 4.24
CA PRO A 11 7.67 -8.97 5.31
C PRO A 11 7.88 -7.59 5.91
N LEU A 12 9.10 -7.05 5.88
CA LEU A 12 9.37 -5.69 6.34
C LEU A 12 8.73 -4.63 5.43
N LEU A 13 8.89 -4.76 4.11
CA LEU A 13 8.27 -3.86 3.13
C LEU A 13 6.75 -3.93 3.22
N PHE A 14 6.19 -5.13 3.37
CA PHE A 14 4.75 -5.31 3.63
C PHE A 14 4.29 -4.57 4.89
N LEU A 15 5.03 -4.71 5.99
CA LEU A 15 4.72 -4.01 7.24
C LEU A 15 4.79 -2.48 7.08
N ILE A 16 5.79 -1.97 6.34
CA ILE A 16 5.92 -0.53 6.07
C ILE A 16 4.67 -0.03 5.34
N VAL A 17 4.20 -0.75 4.31
CA VAL A 17 2.97 -0.37 3.58
C VAL A 17 1.77 -0.33 4.53
N LEU A 18 1.58 -1.36 5.37
CA LEU A 18 0.49 -1.39 6.34
C LEU A 18 0.54 -0.19 7.29
N VAL A 19 1.71 0.10 7.86
CA VAL A 19 1.90 1.24 8.77
C VAL A 19 1.58 2.56 8.06
N CYS A 20 2.02 2.74 6.82
CA CYS A 20 1.71 3.92 6.02
C CYS A 20 0.20 4.10 5.82
N LEU A 21 -0.51 3.05 5.39
CA LEU A 21 -1.95 3.11 5.10
C LEU A 21 -2.78 3.29 6.38
N ILE A 22 -2.45 2.58 7.46
CA ILE A 22 -3.11 2.75 8.77
C ILE A 22 -2.88 4.16 9.31
N THR A 23 -1.66 4.67 9.24
CA THR A 23 -1.36 6.04 9.70
C THR A 23 -2.11 7.08 8.86
N ALA A 24 -2.25 6.86 7.55
CA ALA A 24 -3.04 7.73 6.68
C ALA A 24 -4.51 7.76 7.09
N LEU A 25 -5.12 6.59 7.38
CA LEU A 25 -6.48 6.48 7.90
C LEU A 25 -6.63 7.21 9.25
N VAL A 26 -5.74 6.96 10.20
CA VAL A 26 -5.78 7.63 11.52
C VAL A 26 -5.66 9.14 11.38
N ARG A 27 -4.75 9.63 10.53
CA ARG A 27 -4.57 11.07 10.30
C ARG A 27 -5.79 11.70 9.63
N ALA A 28 -6.37 11.04 8.62
CA ALA A 28 -7.60 11.50 8.00
C ALA A 28 -8.71 11.61 9.06
N LYS A 29 -8.93 10.56 9.86
CA LYS A 29 -9.97 10.57 10.91
C LYS A 29 -9.77 11.72 11.91
N ARG A 30 -8.53 11.97 12.34
CA ARG A 30 -8.19 13.01 13.32
C ARG A 30 -8.36 14.43 12.79
N ARG A 31 -8.31 14.65 11.47
CA ARG A 31 -8.50 16.00 10.88
C ARG A 31 -9.93 16.51 10.99
N GLY A 32 -10.93 15.66 11.23
CA GLY A 32 -12.34 16.05 11.38
C GLY A 32 -13.03 16.58 10.11
N GLN A 33 -12.28 16.86 9.04
CA GLN A 33 -12.78 17.39 7.76
C GLN A 33 -12.78 16.34 6.63
N THR A 34 -12.64 15.06 6.97
CA THR A 34 -12.62 13.98 5.98
C THR A 34 -14.02 13.68 5.47
N THR A 35 -14.21 13.80 4.16
CA THR A 35 -15.48 13.45 3.53
C THR A 35 -15.68 11.93 3.53
N ARG A 36 -16.93 11.48 3.38
CA ARG A 36 -17.24 10.05 3.28
C ARG A 36 -16.47 9.38 2.13
N ASN A 37 -16.35 10.05 0.99
CA ASN A 37 -15.65 9.51 -0.18
C ASN A 37 -14.14 9.36 0.10
N GLU A 38 -13.50 10.33 0.73
CA GLU A 38 -12.10 10.23 1.12
C GLU A 38 -11.84 9.06 2.08
N TRP A 39 -12.74 8.88 3.05
CA TRP A 39 -12.67 7.77 3.98
C TRP A 39 -12.79 6.41 3.27
N ILE A 40 -13.72 6.29 2.32
CA ILE A 40 -13.91 5.09 1.51
C ILE A 40 -12.65 4.79 0.70
N VAL A 41 -12.12 5.77 -0.05
CA VAL A 41 -10.97 5.53 -0.94
C VAL A 41 -9.71 5.15 -0.15
N LEU A 42 -9.46 5.78 1.00
CA LEU A 42 -8.37 5.36 1.91
C LEU A 42 -8.59 3.94 2.45
N SER A 43 -9.83 3.60 2.80
CA SER A 43 -10.17 2.29 3.34
C SER A 43 -10.08 1.19 2.28
N LEU A 44 -10.45 1.49 1.03
CA LEU A 44 -10.32 0.57 -0.10
C LEU A 44 -8.85 0.28 -0.42
N ALA A 45 -7.97 1.29 -0.39
CA ALA A 45 -6.54 1.09 -0.55
C ALA A 45 -5.99 0.10 0.49
N PHE A 46 -6.34 0.30 1.76
CA PHE A 46 -5.95 -0.61 2.85
C PHE A 46 -6.54 -2.01 2.69
N PHE A 47 -7.84 -2.10 2.40
CA PHE A 47 -8.55 -3.37 2.24
C PHE A 47 -7.96 -4.21 1.09
N PHE A 48 -7.82 -3.63 -0.10
CA PHE A 48 -7.29 -4.36 -1.25
C PHE A 48 -5.83 -4.78 -1.03
N TYR A 49 -5.01 -3.94 -0.39
CA TYR A 49 -3.64 -4.33 -0.07
C TYR A 49 -3.59 -5.53 0.89
N LEU A 50 -4.46 -5.56 1.91
CA LEU A 50 -4.57 -6.70 2.82
C LEU A 50 -5.09 -7.95 2.09
N MET A 51 -6.04 -7.78 1.18
CA MET A 51 -6.55 -8.89 0.36
C MET A 51 -5.48 -9.48 -0.55
N THR A 52 -4.50 -8.69 -1.05
CA THR A 52 -3.36 -9.22 -1.80
C THR A 52 -2.63 -10.29 -1.01
N TRP A 53 -2.36 -10.04 0.28
CA TRP A 53 -1.73 -11.02 1.16
C TRP A 53 -2.62 -12.26 1.37
N VAL A 54 -3.89 -12.08 1.70
CA VAL A 54 -4.84 -13.19 1.92
C VAL A 54 -4.94 -14.09 0.68
N VAL A 55 -5.09 -13.50 -0.50
CA VAL A 55 -5.18 -14.21 -1.78
C VAL A 55 -3.87 -14.94 -2.10
N GLY A 56 -2.73 -14.35 -1.70
CA GLY A 56 -1.41 -14.98 -1.78
C GLY A 56 -1.31 -16.23 -0.93
N GLU A 57 -1.71 -16.16 0.34
CA GLU A 57 -1.74 -17.29 1.28
C GLU A 57 -2.71 -18.40 0.84
N MET A 58 -3.85 -18.02 0.23
CA MET A 58 -4.82 -18.96 -0.34
C MET A 58 -4.31 -19.68 -1.60
N GLY A 59 -3.12 -19.33 -2.11
CA GLY A 59 -2.54 -19.93 -3.32
C GLY A 59 -3.25 -19.50 -4.62
N MET A 60 -4.13 -18.50 -4.56
CA MET A 60 -4.93 -18.02 -5.69
C MET A 60 -4.11 -17.07 -6.58
N ARG A 61 -3.06 -17.61 -7.23
CA ARG A 61 -2.09 -16.85 -8.04
C ARG A 61 -2.73 -15.98 -9.13
N TRP A 62 -3.82 -16.45 -9.74
CA TRP A 62 -4.53 -15.72 -10.80
C TRP A 62 -5.22 -14.45 -10.29
N LEU A 63 -5.58 -14.40 -9.00
CA LEU A 63 -6.27 -13.27 -8.38
C LEU A 63 -5.30 -12.34 -7.63
N HIS A 64 -4.14 -12.84 -7.20
CA HIS A 64 -3.14 -12.05 -6.46
C HIS A 64 -2.71 -10.79 -7.23
N MET A 65 -2.35 -10.93 -8.50
CA MET A 65 -1.93 -9.82 -9.37
C MET A 65 -3.03 -8.78 -9.59
N PRO A 66 -4.26 -9.16 -10.00
CA PRO A 66 -5.37 -8.20 -10.11
C PRO A 66 -5.67 -7.46 -8.81
N VAL A 67 -5.68 -8.14 -7.67
CA VAL A 67 -5.97 -7.52 -6.36
C VAL A 67 -4.87 -6.52 -5.97
N SER A 68 -3.59 -6.87 -6.20
CA SER A 68 -2.46 -5.94 -6.00
C SER A 68 -2.60 -4.69 -6.86
N ASN A 69 -2.89 -4.85 -8.16
CA ASN A 69 -3.03 -3.73 -9.08
C ASN A 69 -4.15 -2.78 -8.66
N VAL A 70 -5.27 -3.32 -8.15
CA VAL A 70 -6.38 -2.51 -7.63
C VAL A 70 -5.94 -1.75 -6.37
N ALA A 71 -5.20 -2.39 -5.45
CA ALA A 71 -4.63 -1.72 -4.29
C ALA A 71 -3.72 -0.56 -4.71
N GLU A 72 -2.75 -0.82 -5.58
CA GLU A 72 -1.79 0.16 -6.09
C GLU A 72 -2.48 1.33 -6.80
N PHE A 73 -3.53 1.07 -7.57
CA PHE A 73 -4.34 2.11 -8.19
C PHE A 73 -4.96 3.04 -7.15
N PHE A 74 -5.57 2.50 -6.10
CA PHE A 74 -6.14 3.33 -5.03
C PHE A 74 -5.07 4.11 -4.27
N ILE A 75 -3.90 3.51 -4.00
CA ILE A 75 -2.80 4.19 -3.32
C ILE A 75 -2.28 5.34 -4.21
N LEU A 76 -2.07 5.12 -5.51
CA LEU A 76 -1.64 6.14 -6.45
C LEU A 76 -2.67 7.27 -6.59
N PHE A 77 -3.95 6.91 -6.69
CA PHE A 77 -5.03 7.87 -6.70
C PHE A 77 -4.99 8.73 -5.43
N ASN A 78 -4.81 8.13 -4.25
CA ASN A 78 -4.70 8.85 -2.98
C ASN A 78 -3.50 9.80 -2.97
N VAL A 79 -2.33 9.40 -3.49
CA VAL A 79 -1.17 10.31 -3.62
C VAL A 79 -1.55 11.56 -4.40
N VAL A 80 -2.09 11.38 -5.60
CA VAL A 80 -2.42 12.51 -6.50
C VAL A 80 -3.54 13.37 -5.91
N TYR A 81 -4.60 12.74 -5.41
CA TYR A 81 -5.77 13.43 -4.87
C TYR A 81 -5.43 14.25 -3.64
N PHE A 82 -4.79 13.64 -2.63
CA PHE A 82 -4.47 14.34 -1.38
C PHE A 82 -3.32 15.35 -1.54
N ALA A 83 -2.41 15.15 -2.49
CA ALA A 83 -1.42 16.16 -2.86
C ALA A 83 -2.10 17.41 -3.42
N LYS A 84 -3.04 17.26 -4.36
CA LYS A 84 -3.81 18.38 -4.93
C LYS A 84 -4.71 19.07 -3.90
N LYS A 85 -5.25 18.31 -2.94
CA LYS A 85 -6.05 18.84 -1.82
C LYS A 85 -5.19 19.60 -0.78
N GLY A 86 -3.86 19.48 -0.84
CA GLY A 86 -2.93 20.10 0.12
C GLY A 86 -2.68 19.28 1.39
N TRP A 87 -3.20 18.05 1.48
CA TRP A 87 -2.97 17.13 2.61
C TRP A 87 -1.68 16.33 2.37
N LYS A 88 -0.56 17.07 2.39
CA LYS A 88 0.76 16.55 2.01
C LYS A 88 1.17 15.34 2.85
N ASP A 89 0.85 15.33 4.14
CA ASP A 89 1.14 14.23 5.06
C ASP A 89 0.48 12.90 4.65
N ILE A 90 -0.79 12.93 4.24
CA ILE A 90 -1.51 11.74 3.76
C ILE A 90 -0.98 11.33 2.38
N ALA A 91 -0.69 12.29 1.51
CA ALA A 91 -0.09 12.04 0.21
C ALA A 91 1.29 11.37 0.34
N TRP A 92 2.14 11.85 1.25
CA TRP A 92 3.46 11.26 1.53
C TRP A 92 3.36 9.85 2.10
N LEU A 93 2.38 9.56 2.96
CA LEU A 93 2.18 8.20 3.48
C LEU A 93 1.77 7.23 2.37
N ASN A 94 0.85 7.62 1.48
CA ASN A 94 0.49 6.80 0.32
C ASN A 94 1.67 6.68 -0.67
N GLY A 95 2.49 7.73 -0.81
CA GLY A 95 3.70 7.70 -1.63
C GLY A 95 4.76 6.74 -1.07
N GLY A 96 4.96 6.75 0.26
CA GLY A 96 5.83 5.80 0.96
C GLY A 96 5.36 4.35 0.80
N ALA A 97 4.05 4.12 0.86
CA ALA A 97 3.46 2.83 0.55
C ALA A 97 3.79 2.38 -0.89
N LEU A 98 3.56 3.24 -1.90
CA LEU A 98 3.90 2.91 -3.29
C LEU A 98 5.39 2.64 -3.51
N MET A 99 6.28 3.44 -2.92
CA MET A 99 7.72 3.21 -3.03
C MET A 99 8.13 1.87 -2.42
N SER A 100 7.49 1.48 -1.31
CA SER A 100 7.76 0.20 -0.67
C SER A 100 7.25 -0.98 -1.52
N ILE A 101 6.09 -0.84 -2.17
CA ILE A 101 5.58 -1.82 -3.13
C ILE A 101 6.51 -1.93 -4.35
N ALA A 102 6.97 -0.80 -4.89
CA ALA A 102 7.90 -0.79 -6.01
C ALA A 102 9.26 -1.42 -5.63
N ALA A 103 9.75 -1.17 -4.41
CA ALA A 103 10.95 -1.81 -3.88
C ALA A 103 10.76 -3.33 -3.74
N ASP A 104 9.58 -3.79 -3.32
CA ASP A 104 9.24 -5.21 -3.22
C ASP A 104 9.28 -5.90 -4.59
N PHE A 105 8.69 -5.28 -5.61
CA PHE A 105 8.77 -5.77 -6.99
C PHE A 105 10.20 -5.80 -7.53
N ALA A 106 10.99 -4.74 -7.28
CA ALA A 106 12.38 -4.67 -7.68
C ALA A 106 13.21 -5.76 -6.99
N LEU A 107 12.97 -6.01 -5.69
CA LEU A 107 13.65 -7.05 -4.93
C LEU A 107 13.31 -8.44 -5.48
N HIS A 108 12.04 -8.71 -5.80
CA HIS A 108 11.61 -9.94 -6.47
C HIS A 108 12.27 -10.13 -7.84
N TYR A 109 12.53 -9.05 -8.58
CA TYR A 109 13.21 -9.11 -9.87
C TYR A 109 14.72 -9.37 -9.75
N ILE A 110 15.38 -8.73 -8.77
CA ILE A 110 16.82 -8.85 -8.54
C ILE A 110 17.21 -10.21 -7.93
N LEU A 111 16.35 -10.78 -7.08
CA LEU A 111 16.60 -12.04 -6.37
C LEU A 111 16.12 -13.29 -7.14
N LYS A 112 15.52 -13.11 -8.32
CA LYS A 112 15.21 -14.18 -9.27
C LYS A 112 16.46 -14.62 -10.02
#